data_AF-A0A4Z0YVD5-F1
#
_entry.id   AF-A0A4Z0YVD5-F1
#
_cell.length_a   1.000
_cell.length_b   1.000
_cell.length_c   1.000
_cell.angle_alpha   90.00
_cell.angle_beta   90.00
_cell.angle_gamma   90.00
#
_symmetry.space_group_name_H-M   'P 1'
#
loop_
_entity.id
_entity.type
_entity.pdbx_description
1 polymer ?
#
loop_
_entity_poly.entity_id
_entity_poly.type
_entity_poly.pdbx_seq_one_letter_code
_entity_poly.pdbx_strand_id
1 'polypeptide(L)'
;MFRQALNASSRALSSSSRIIAQHPPVRSQLSPAPLNSLRTTLSPRTRWYSDQADATPKKSSQESTPESEAKESTDANAPSNVEAELKKKLETKEKEAIDWKDKYLRSVADFRNLQDRTQREVKAARDFAIQRFAKDLVEGVDNLDRALTMANEKMKAEESKEPNVHLNNFYEGVKMTETNMLQTLSKHGLDRFDPEGEKFNPNEHEATFMTPMPGKEDNTVFHVQQKGYKLNGRVLRAAKVGVVKSQ
;
A
#
# COMPACT_ATOMS: atom_id res chain seq x y z
N MET A 1 78.85 -3.90 9.09
CA MET A 1 79.60 -3.40 10.27
C MET A 1 78.66 -2.45 11.02
N PHE A 2 78.04 -2.91 12.12
CA PHE A 2 78.40 -2.53 13.50
C PHE A 2 78.30 -1.00 13.72
N ARG A 3 77.42 -0.44 14.55
CA ARG A 3 77.18 -0.67 16.00
C ARG A 3 75.71 -0.26 16.34
N GLN A 4 74.93 -0.98 17.15
CA GLN A 4 74.92 -1.02 18.63
C GLN A 4 74.99 0.39 19.28
N ALA A 5 74.28 0.76 20.35
CA ALA A 5 73.28 0.15 21.22
C ALA A 5 72.92 1.21 22.29
N LEU A 6 71.71 1.12 22.84
CA LEU A 6 71.33 1.37 24.25
C LEU A 6 71.61 2.75 24.89
N ASN A 7 70.54 3.37 25.40
CA ASN A 7 70.53 3.77 26.80
C ASN A 7 69.12 3.62 27.38
N ALA A 8 69.06 2.87 28.48
CA ALA A 8 67.91 2.59 29.32
C ALA A 8 68.05 3.32 30.66
N SER A 9 66.93 3.56 31.34
CA SER A 9 66.70 3.64 32.81
C SER A 9 65.73 4.79 33.13
N SER A 10 64.47 4.55 33.53
CA SER A 10 63.91 3.89 34.73
C SER A 10 63.71 4.84 35.93
N ARG A 11 62.43 4.93 36.38
CA ARG A 11 61.89 5.22 37.73
C ARG A 11 60.36 5.39 37.58
N ALA A 12 59.52 4.38 37.85
CA ALA A 12 59.03 3.89 39.16
C ALA A 12 58.33 5.01 39.98
N LEU A 13 56.98 5.05 40.00
CA LEU A 13 56.05 4.43 40.97
C LEU A 13 55.86 5.22 42.30
N SER A 14 54.65 5.74 42.51
CA SER A 14 53.91 5.70 43.79
C SER A 14 52.43 5.99 43.48
N SER A 15 51.45 5.08 43.58
CA SER A 15 50.91 4.32 44.73
C SER A 15 50.10 5.17 45.73
N SER A 16 48.77 5.05 45.64
CA SER A 16 47.79 4.75 46.72
C SER A 16 46.39 5.16 46.22
N SER A 17 45.48 4.24 45.84
CA SER A 17 44.57 3.45 46.70
C SER A 17 43.83 4.33 47.74
N ARG A 18 42.51 4.36 47.89
CA ARG A 18 41.50 3.28 47.92
C ARG A 18 40.12 3.98 48.09
N ILE A 19 38.99 3.52 47.54
CA ILE A 19 37.83 2.87 48.23
C ILE A 19 36.66 3.00 47.22
N ILE A 20 36.20 1.97 46.50
CA ILE A 20 35.21 0.93 46.87
C ILE A 20 33.96 1.49 47.57
N ALA A 21 32.94 1.85 46.79
CA ALA A 21 31.55 1.65 47.19
C ALA A 21 30.85 0.89 46.06
N GLN A 22 30.37 -0.29 46.41
CA GLN A 22 29.78 -1.29 45.56
C GLN A 22 28.37 -0.84 45.17
N HIS A 23 28.09 -0.67 43.88
CA HIS A 23 26.72 -0.62 43.38
C HIS A 23 26.36 -2.01 42.87
N PRO A 24 25.24 -2.62 43.32
CA PRO A 24 24.83 -3.92 42.82
C PRO A 24 24.35 -3.81 41.37
N PRO A 25 24.59 -4.80 40.49
CA PRO A 25 23.79 -4.91 39.28
C PRO A 25 22.37 -5.30 39.70
N VAL A 26 21.40 -4.41 39.51
CA VAL A 26 19.98 -4.77 39.61
C VAL A 26 19.69 -5.75 38.49
N ARG A 27 19.68 -7.02 38.89
CA ARG A 27 19.34 -8.20 38.12
C ARG A 27 17.98 -8.02 37.47
N SER A 28 17.95 -8.15 36.15
CA SER A 28 16.75 -8.33 35.34
C SER A 28 15.99 -9.58 35.80
N GLN A 29 14.80 -9.38 36.34
CA GLN A 29 13.81 -10.43 36.61
C GLN A 29 12.41 -9.87 36.36
N LEU A 30 11.99 -9.84 35.09
CA LEU A 30 10.60 -10.06 34.74
C LEU A 30 10.56 -11.02 33.57
N SER A 31 10.33 -12.28 33.92
CA SER A 31 9.96 -13.34 33.01
C SER A 31 8.46 -13.24 32.73
N PRO A 32 8.00 -13.07 31.48
CA PRO A 32 6.66 -13.48 31.11
C PRO A 32 6.70 -14.98 30.78
N ALA A 33 5.89 -15.75 31.50
CA ALA A 33 5.66 -17.17 31.30
C ALA A 33 5.23 -17.50 29.86
N PRO A 34 5.55 -18.71 29.33
CA PRO A 34 5.06 -19.14 28.03
C PRO A 34 3.57 -19.49 28.14
N LEU A 35 2.70 -18.66 27.56
CA LEU A 35 1.33 -19.08 27.23
C LEU A 35 1.39 -20.03 26.04
N ASN A 36 1.37 -21.32 26.34
CA ASN A 36 1.18 -22.39 25.39
C ASN A 36 -0.27 -22.34 24.89
N SER A 37 -0.58 -21.49 23.91
CA SER A 37 -1.86 -21.54 23.21
C SER A 37 -1.73 -22.47 22.00
N LEU A 38 -2.24 -23.69 22.16
CA LEU A 38 -2.57 -24.57 21.06
C LEU A 38 -3.52 -23.83 20.11
N ARG A 39 -3.02 -23.32 18.97
CA ARG A 39 -3.84 -23.00 17.80
C ARG A 39 -3.35 -23.84 16.64
N THR A 40 -3.89 -25.05 16.59
CA THR A 40 -3.91 -25.89 15.41
C THR A 40 -4.58 -25.11 14.27
N THR A 41 -3.81 -24.63 13.30
CA THR A 41 -4.37 -24.09 12.06
C THR A 41 -4.88 -25.26 11.23
N LEU A 42 -6.10 -25.72 11.50
CA LEU A 42 -6.83 -26.55 10.54
C LEU A 42 -7.26 -25.65 9.37
N SER A 43 -6.57 -25.80 8.24
CA SER A 43 -7.10 -25.41 6.94
C SER A 43 -8.39 -26.20 6.69
N PRO A 44 -9.52 -25.59 6.27
CA PRO A 44 -10.67 -26.35 5.84
C PRO A 44 -10.34 -26.97 4.47
N ARG A 45 -9.80 -28.18 4.51
CA ARG A 45 -9.72 -29.05 3.33
C ARG A 45 -11.14 -29.54 3.09
N THR A 46 -11.85 -28.95 2.13
CA THR A 46 -13.16 -29.40 1.68
C THR A 46 -13.03 -30.83 1.15
N ARG A 47 -13.31 -31.80 2.02
CA ARG A 47 -13.25 -33.23 1.70
C ARG A 47 -14.68 -33.72 1.61
N TRP A 48 -15.17 -33.88 0.38
CA TRP A 48 -16.44 -34.52 0.10
C TRP A 48 -16.36 -35.97 0.58
N TYR A 49 -17.19 -36.32 1.57
CA TYR A 49 -17.48 -37.71 1.91
C TYR A 49 -18.91 -38.00 1.48
N SER A 50 -19.05 -38.81 0.44
CA SER A 50 -20.18 -39.72 0.31
C SER A 50 -19.91 -40.87 1.27
N ASP A 51 -20.77 -41.10 2.26
CA ASP A 51 -21.07 -42.49 2.60
C ASP A 51 -22.46 -42.67 3.16
N GLN A 52 -23.05 -43.78 2.76
CA GLN A 52 -24.39 -44.23 3.05
C GLN A 52 -24.55 -44.57 4.53
N ALA A 53 -25.79 -44.46 5.02
CA ALA A 53 -26.18 -44.84 6.35
C ALA A 53 -26.26 -46.37 6.46
N ASP A 54 -25.40 -46.96 7.28
CA ASP A 54 -25.54 -48.33 7.79
C ASP A 54 -26.45 -48.30 9.03
N ALA A 55 -27.61 -48.94 8.93
CA ALA A 55 -28.53 -49.16 10.05
C ALA A 55 -28.93 -50.64 10.10
N THR A 56 -28.57 -51.31 11.20
CA THR A 56 -29.24 -52.51 11.72
C THR A 56 -29.37 -52.35 13.24
N PRO A 57 -30.26 -53.05 13.98
CA PRO A 57 -30.97 -54.29 13.62
C PRO A 57 -32.46 -54.37 14.04
N LYS A 58 -33.25 -55.24 13.38
CA LYS A 58 -34.24 -56.08 14.09
C LYS A 58 -34.67 -57.28 13.25
N LYS A 59 -34.56 -58.46 13.88
CA LYS A 59 -34.92 -59.78 13.38
C LYS A 59 -36.34 -60.11 13.87
N SER A 60 -37.26 -60.42 12.95
CA SER A 60 -38.34 -61.39 13.20
C SER A 60 -38.61 -62.19 11.94
N SER A 61 -38.48 -63.49 12.09
CA SER A 61 -38.83 -64.60 11.22
C SER A 61 -40.18 -64.48 10.51
N GLN A 62 -40.21 -64.78 9.21
CA GLN A 62 -41.01 -65.89 8.67
C GLN A 62 -40.66 -66.17 7.20
N GLU A 63 -40.97 -67.39 6.80
CA GLU A 63 -40.39 -68.26 5.79
C GLU A 63 -41.34 -68.39 4.58
N SER A 64 -40.81 -68.38 3.35
CA SER A 64 -41.28 -69.19 2.20
C SER A 64 -40.64 -68.74 0.88
N THR A 65 -39.75 -69.60 0.36
CA THR A 65 -39.52 -69.87 -1.07
C THR A 65 -40.77 -70.51 -1.69
N PRO A 66 -41.03 -70.47 -3.02
CA PRO A 66 -40.07 -70.87 -4.07
C PRO A 66 -40.03 -70.06 -5.39
N GLU A 67 -38.81 -69.97 -5.90
CA GLU A 67 -38.35 -70.24 -7.28
C GLU A 67 -39.38 -70.41 -8.42
N SER A 68 -39.25 -69.61 -9.49
CA SER A 68 -39.53 -70.04 -10.87
C SER A 68 -38.82 -69.13 -11.89
N GLU A 69 -38.04 -69.78 -12.74
CA GLU A 69 -37.23 -69.22 -13.83
C GLU A 69 -38.06 -68.73 -15.04
N ALA A 70 -37.38 -67.88 -15.82
CA ALA A 70 -37.47 -67.75 -17.28
C ALA A 70 -38.76 -67.24 -17.92
N LYS A 71 -38.62 -66.13 -18.65
CA LYS A 71 -38.95 -66.07 -20.09
C LYS A 71 -38.36 -64.82 -20.73
N GLU A 72 -37.26 -65.05 -21.47
CA GLU A 72 -37.02 -64.33 -22.71
C GLU A 72 -38.26 -64.46 -23.61
N SER A 73 -38.70 -63.34 -24.16
CA SER A 73 -39.37 -63.34 -25.45
C SER A 73 -38.95 -62.10 -26.21
N THR A 74 -38.10 -62.37 -27.19
CA THR A 74 -37.73 -61.55 -28.32
C THR A 74 -38.99 -61.01 -29.00
N ASP A 75 -39.12 -59.69 -29.14
CA ASP A 75 -39.98 -59.11 -30.16
C ASP A 75 -39.12 -58.28 -31.12
N ALA A 76 -38.97 -58.84 -32.31
CA ALA A 76 -38.16 -58.33 -33.40
C ALA A 76 -38.95 -57.25 -34.15
N ASN A 77 -38.98 -56.04 -33.59
CA ASN A 77 -39.39 -54.83 -34.32
C ASN A 77 -38.83 -53.51 -33.72
N ALA A 78 -37.69 -53.57 -33.03
CA ALA A 78 -37.20 -52.50 -32.16
C ALA A 78 -35.90 -51.73 -32.55
N PRO A 79 -35.27 -51.85 -33.74
CA PRO A 79 -34.04 -51.09 -34.01
C PRO A 79 -34.30 -49.57 -34.10
N SER A 80 -35.48 -49.14 -34.58
CA SER A 80 -35.75 -47.72 -34.81
C SER A 80 -36.02 -46.91 -33.52
N ASN A 81 -36.57 -47.54 -32.47
CA ASN A 81 -36.93 -46.85 -31.23
C ASN A 81 -35.70 -46.66 -30.31
N VAL A 82 -34.83 -47.67 -30.23
CA VAL A 82 -33.55 -47.59 -29.50
C VAL A 82 -32.63 -46.57 -30.16
N GLU A 83 -32.56 -46.54 -31.50
CA GLU A 83 -31.80 -45.54 -32.24
C GLU A 83 -32.35 -44.12 -32.04
N ALA A 84 -33.67 -43.94 -31.96
CA ALA A 84 -34.29 -42.64 -31.70
C ALA A 84 -34.02 -42.13 -30.26
N GLU A 85 -34.05 -43.01 -29.27
CA GLU A 85 -33.66 -42.67 -27.89
C GLU A 85 -32.17 -42.33 -27.76
N LEU A 86 -31.30 -43.07 -28.46
CA LEU A 86 -29.86 -42.78 -28.49
C LEU A 86 -29.57 -41.44 -29.15
N LYS A 87 -30.25 -41.10 -30.26
CA LYS A 87 -30.14 -39.78 -30.92
C LYS A 87 -30.57 -38.65 -29.98
N LYS A 88 -31.70 -38.81 -29.27
CA LYS A 88 -32.14 -37.83 -28.25
C LYS A 88 -31.11 -37.66 -27.13
N LYS A 89 -30.52 -38.75 -26.63
CA LYS A 89 -29.46 -38.72 -25.59
C LYS A 89 -28.18 -38.06 -26.10
N LEU A 90 -27.85 -38.22 -27.38
CA LEU A 90 -26.71 -37.53 -28.01
C LEU A 90 -26.99 -36.04 -28.13
N GLU A 91 -28.16 -35.64 -28.63
CA GLU A 91 -28.55 -34.23 -28.74
C GLU A 91 -28.59 -33.51 -27.37
N THR A 92 -29.07 -34.18 -26.31
CA THR A 92 -29.04 -33.60 -24.96
C THR A 92 -27.61 -33.41 -24.46
N LYS A 93 -26.73 -34.39 -24.68
CA LYS A 93 -25.32 -34.29 -24.29
C LYS A 93 -24.55 -33.26 -25.11
N GLU A 94 -24.89 -33.09 -26.39
CA GLU A 94 -24.30 -32.05 -27.24
C GLU A 94 -24.72 -30.65 -26.76
N LYS A 95 -25.99 -30.45 -26.40
CA LYS A 95 -26.48 -29.21 -25.80
C LYS A 95 -25.79 -28.92 -24.47
N GLU A 96 -25.70 -29.91 -23.58
CA GLU A 96 -24.95 -29.78 -22.32
C GLU A 96 -23.48 -29.42 -22.59
N ALA A 97 -22.83 -30.05 -23.58
CA ALA A 97 -21.45 -29.75 -23.93
C ALA A 97 -21.28 -28.32 -24.46
N ILE A 98 -22.25 -27.79 -25.21
CA ILE A 98 -22.25 -26.39 -25.66
C ILE A 98 -22.42 -25.45 -24.46
N ASP A 99 -23.38 -25.72 -23.56
CA ASP A 99 -23.62 -24.92 -22.36
C ASP A 99 -22.40 -24.89 -21.44
N TRP A 100 -21.73 -26.03 -21.25
CA TRP A 100 -20.49 -26.11 -20.45
C TRP A 100 -19.33 -25.38 -21.11
N LYS A 101 -19.19 -25.47 -22.44
CA LYS A 101 -18.18 -24.71 -23.18
C LYS A 101 -18.40 -23.21 -23.05
N ASP A 102 -19.64 -22.74 -23.15
CA ASP A 102 -19.97 -21.31 -22.99
C ASP A 102 -19.66 -20.83 -21.56
N LYS A 103 -20.09 -21.58 -20.54
CA LYS A 103 -19.75 -21.29 -19.14
C LYS A 103 -18.24 -21.28 -18.91
N TYR A 104 -17.51 -22.21 -19.52
CA TYR A 104 -16.06 -22.28 -19.41
C TYR A 104 -15.40 -21.06 -20.08
N LEU A 105 -15.77 -20.73 -21.32
CA LEU A 105 -15.25 -19.56 -22.03
C LEU A 105 -15.53 -18.26 -21.28
N ARG A 106 -16.75 -18.11 -20.72
CA ARG A 106 -17.11 -16.97 -19.87
C ARG A 106 -16.24 -16.92 -18.61
N SER A 107 -16.08 -18.03 -17.89
CA SER A 107 -15.25 -18.04 -16.68
C SER A 107 -13.77 -17.74 -16.97
N VAL A 108 -13.24 -18.19 -18.11
CA VAL A 108 -11.89 -17.83 -18.57
C VAL A 108 -11.80 -16.34 -18.89
N ALA A 109 -12.81 -15.75 -19.52
CA ALA A 109 -12.86 -14.31 -19.78
C ALA A 109 -12.92 -13.50 -18.47
N ASP A 110 -13.76 -13.91 -17.53
CA ASP A 110 -13.88 -13.27 -16.21
C ASP A 110 -12.56 -13.35 -15.44
N PHE A 111 -11.87 -14.49 -15.48
CA PHE A 111 -10.56 -14.65 -14.85
C PHE A 111 -9.50 -13.73 -15.45
N ARG A 112 -9.46 -13.58 -16.78
CA ARG A 112 -8.53 -12.64 -17.45
C ARG A 112 -8.84 -11.20 -17.08
N ASN A 113 -10.11 -10.80 -17.08
CA ASN A 113 -10.52 -9.46 -16.66
C ASN A 113 -10.14 -9.19 -15.19
N LEU A 114 -10.30 -10.17 -14.32
CA LEU A 114 -9.87 -10.09 -12.93
C LEU A 114 -8.36 -9.96 -12.81
N GLN A 115 -7.59 -10.73 -13.57
CA GLN A 115 -6.13 -10.67 -13.58
C GLN A 115 -5.63 -9.29 -14.02
N ASP A 116 -6.19 -8.74 -15.10
CA ASP A 116 -5.85 -7.40 -15.59
C ASP A 116 -6.22 -6.32 -14.58
N ARG A 117 -7.40 -6.43 -13.96
CA ARG A 117 -7.88 -5.51 -12.93
C ARG A 117 -6.98 -5.55 -11.70
N THR A 118 -6.70 -6.72 -11.17
CA THR A 118 -5.84 -6.89 -9.99
C THR A 118 -4.42 -6.41 -10.27
N GLN A 119 -3.89 -6.62 -11.49
CA GLN A 119 -2.59 -6.07 -11.86
C GLN A 119 -2.57 -4.53 -11.82
N ARG A 120 -3.63 -3.87 -12.33
CA ARG A 120 -3.75 -2.41 -12.27
C ARG A 120 -3.92 -1.90 -10.84
N GLU A 121 -4.74 -2.57 -10.03
CA GLU A 121 -4.94 -2.24 -8.61
C GLU A 121 -3.65 -2.41 -7.80
N VAL A 122 -2.89 -3.47 -8.03
CA VAL A 122 -1.59 -3.71 -7.38
C VAL A 122 -0.56 -2.65 -7.79
N LYS A 123 -0.51 -2.28 -9.08
CA LYS A 123 0.36 -1.18 -9.54
C LYS A 123 -0.02 0.14 -8.86
N ALA A 124 -1.30 0.52 -8.91
CA ALA A 124 -1.78 1.73 -8.25
C ALA A 124 -1.51 1.71 -6.73
N ALA A 125 -1.73 0.58 -6.06
CA ALA A 125 -1.45 0.44 -4.64
C ALA A 125 0.04 0.64 -4.31
N ARG A 126 0.96 0.22 -5.19
CA ARG A 126 2.41 0.45 -5.04
C ARG A 126 2.76 1.92 -5.29
N ASP A 127 2.28 2.48 -6.39
CA ASP A 127 2.60 3.85 -6.80
C ASP A 127 2.06 4.89 -5.80
N PHE A 128 0.96 4.58 -5.11
CA PHE A 128 0.31 5.46 -4.14
C PHE A 128 0.40 4.96 -2.69
N ALA A 129 1.24 3.97 -2.39
CA ALA A 129 1.40 3.43 -1.03
C ALA A 129 1.81 4.51 -0.02
N ILE A 130 2.68 5.43 -0.45
CA ILE A 130 3.22 6.51 0.39
C ILE A 130 2.32 7.74 0.46
N GLN A 131 1.13 7.73 -0.15
CA GLN A 131 0.27 8.90 -0.27
C GLN A 131 -0.05 9.56 1.08
N ARG A 132 -0.43 8.75 2.08
CA ARG A 132 -0.76 9.27 3.42
C ARG A 132 0.47 9.88 4.10
N PHE A 133 1.60 9.18 4.03
CA PHE A 133 2.86 9.67 4.59
C PHE A 133 3.32 10.97 3.91
N ALA A 134 3.22 11.04 2.58
CA ALA A 134 3.56 12.23 1.82
C ALA A 134 2.67 13.42 2.19
N LYS A 135 1.37 13.20 2.44
CA LYS A 135 0.45 14.26 2.88
C LYS A 135 0.91 14.89 4.20
N ASP A 136 1.19 14.06 5.20
CA ASP A 136 1.63 14.53 6.52
C ASP A 136 3.01 15.21 6.44
N LEU A 137 3.89 14.71 5.57
CA LEU A 137 5.23 15.30 5.37
C LEU A 137 5.18 16.67 4.68
N VAL A 138 4.28 16.84 3.71
CA VAL A 138 4.06 18.11 2.99
C VAL A 138 3.59 19.22 3.95
N GLU A 139 2.77 18.90 4.95
CA GLU A 139 2.39 19.87 5.99
C GLU A 139 3.61 20.38 6.77
N GLY A 140 4.60 19.50 7.02
CA GLY A 140 5.89 19.89 7.60
C GLY A 140 6.71 20.82 6.71
N VAL A 141 6.76 20.54 5.39
CA VAL A 141 7.47 21.40 4.42
C VAL A 141 6.83 22.78 4.33
N ASP A 142 5.50 22.88 4.35
CA ASP A 142 4.81 24.17 4.36
C ASP A 142 5.12 24.99 5.61
N ASN A 143 5.28 24.34 6.77
CA ASN A 143 5.67 25.03 8.00
C ASN A 143 7.09 25.61 7.89
N LEU A 144 8.00 24.90 7.21
CA LEU A 144 9.33 25.43 6.91
C LEU A 144 9.25 26.63 5.94
N ASP A 145 8.46 26.55 4.87
CA ASP A 145 8.25 27.65 3.91
C ASP A 145 7.67 28.89 4.61
N ARG A 146 6.70 28.69 5.52
CA ARG A 146 6.13 29.75 6.36
C ARG A 146 7.18 30.36 7.29
N ALA A 147 7.98 29.53 7.96
CA ALA A 147 9.04 30.00 8.85
C ALA A 147 10.09 30.83 8.10
N LEU A 148 10.49 30.38 6.91
CA LEU A 148 11.42 31.10 6.03
C LEU A 148 10.82 32.43 5.54
N THR A 149 9.54 32.45 5.16
CA THR A 149 8.86 33.68 4.73
C THR A 149 8.81 34.71 5.85
N MET A 150 8.41 34.31 7.06
CA MET A 150 8.36 35.20 8.23
C MET A 150 9.77 35.67 8.65
N ALA A 151 10.78 34.81 8.56
CA ALA A 151 12.17 35.19 8.84
C ALA A 151 12.66 36.25 7.85
N ASN A 152 12.39 36.08 6.55
CA ASN A 152 12.74 37.08 5.53
C ASN A 152 12.06 38.43 5.77
N GLU A 153 10.77 38.44 6.12
CA GLU A 153 10.04 39.68 6.41
C GLU A 153 10.65 40.44 7.59
N LYS A 154 11.01 39.72 8.67
CA LYS A 154 11.67 40.31 9.83
C LYS A 154 13.06 40.83 9.50
N MET A 155 13.84 40.09 8.72
CA MET A 155 15.16 40.52 8.26
C MET A 155 15.09 41.81 7.42
N LYS A 156 14.10 41.93 6.52
CA LYS A 156 13.85 43.14 5.74
C LYS A 156 13.36 44.32 6.60
N ALA A 157 12.57 44.05 7.63
CA ALA A 157 12.10 45.09 8.56
C ALA A 157 13.20 45.61 9.50
N GLU A 158 14.15 44.75 9.88
CA GLU A 158 15.26 45.08 10.79
C GLU A 158 16.52 45.61 10.09
N GLU A 159 16.52 45.69 8.76
CA GLU A 159 17.60 46.17 7.89
C GLU A 159 18.04 47.64 8.17
N SER A 160 17.40 48.29 9.14
CA SER A 160 17.70 49.64 9.60
C SER A 160 18.78 49.75 10.69
N LYS A 161 19.29 48.66 11.30
CA LYS A 161 20.19 48.81 12.48
C LYS A 161 21.49 47.99 12.54
N GLU A 162 21.58 46.78 12.00
CA GLU A 162 22.85 46.04 11.73
C GLU A 162 22.51 44.62 11.22
N PRO A 163 23.18 44.09 10.18
CA PRO A 163 22.90 42.75 9.68
C PRO A 163 23.36 41.69 10.68
N ASN A 164 22.41 41.01 11.32
CA ASN A 164 22.68 39.87 12.20
C ASN A 164 23.21 38.68 11.39
N VAL A 165 24.54 38.57 11.24
CA VAL A 165 25.23 37.50 10.48
C VAL A 165 24.78 36.10 10.93
N HIS A 166 24.54 35.89 12.23
CA HIS A 166 24.07 34.63 12.76
C HIS A 166 22.66 34.24 12.27
N LEU A 167 21.75 35.22 12.12
CA LEU A 167 20.40 34.97 11.61
C LEU A 167 20.43 34.66 10.11
N ASN A 168 21.27 35.36 9.35
CA ASN A 168 21.47 35.10 7.91
C ASN A 168 22.00 33.67 7.68
N ASN A 169 23.03 33.27 8.42
CA ASN A 169 23.61 31.92 8.32
C ASN A 169 22.59 30.84 8.73
N PHE A 170 21.77 31.11 9.75
CA PHE A 170 20.71 30.19 10.15
C PHE A 170 19.62 30.06 9.06
N TYR A 171 19.15 31.19 8.51
CA TYR A 171 18.19 31.22 7.42
C TYR A 171 18.69 30.43 6.20
N GLU A 172 19.96 30.63 5.82
CA GLU A 172 20.59 29.89 4.74
C GLU A 172 20.64 28.39 5.01
N GLY A 173 21.02 27.97 6.23
CA GLY A 173 21.04 26.56 6.62
C GLY A 173 19.66 25.89 6.57
N VAL A 174 18.61 26.59 7.02
CA VAL A 174 17.23 26.09 6.92
C VAL A 174 16.77 26.01 5.46
N LYS A 175 17.10 27.01 4.63
CA LYS A 175 16.80 27.01 3.19
C LYS A 175 17.49 25.86 2.44
N MET A 176 18.74 25.55 2.79
CA MET A 176 19.45 24.38 2.24
C MET A 176 18.75 23.08 2.64
N THR A 177 18.26 22.99 3.88
CA THR A 177 17.53 21.82 4.37
C THR A 177 16.20 21.63 3.63
N GLU A 178 15.42 22.71 3.41
CA GLU A 178 14.20 22.67 2.59
C GLU A 178 14.52 22.18 1.17
N THR A 179 15.57 22.73 0.55
CA THR A 179 15.97 22.36 -0.82
C THR A 179 16.33 20.87 -0.92
N ASN A 180 17.14 20.37 0.01
CA ASN A 180 17.48 18.94 0.06
C ASN A 180 16.25 18.07 0.29
N MET A 181 15.30 18.51 1.11
CA MET A 181 14.06 17.80 1.36
C MET A 181 13.15 17.78 0.12
N LEU A 182 13.07 18.87 -0.65
CA LEU A 182 12.34 18.88 -1.92
C LEU A 182 12.98 17.96 -2.95
N GLN A 183 14.32 17.89 -3.00
CA GLN A 183 15.03 16.97 -3.88
C GLN A 183 14.84 15.50 -3.50
N THR A 184 14.69 15.17 -2.22
CA THR A 184 14.38 13.79 -1.81
C THR A 184 12.93 13.45 -2.13
N LEU A 185 12.01 14.39 -1.96
CA LEU A 185 10.59 14.23 -2.33
C LEU A 185 10.41 13.98 -3.84
N SER A 186 11.10 14.74 -4.70
CA SER A 186 11.01 14.55 -6.16
C SER A 186 11.55 13.19 -6.62
N LYS A 187 12.59 12.65 -5.96
CA LYS A 187 13.09 11.28 -6.23
C LYS A 187 12.03 10.20 -5.96
N HIS A 188 11.08 10.47 -5.07
CA HIS A 188 9.96 9.57 -4.76
C HIS A 188 8.69 9.90 -5.57
N GLY A 189 8.81 10.73 -6.62
CA GLY A 189 7.71 11.08 -7.51
C GLY A 189 6.76 12.13 -6.95
N LEU A 190 7.18 12.87 -5.91
CA LEU A 190 6.41 13.99 -5.36
C LEU A 190 6.92 15.32 -5.92
N ASP A 191 6.15 15.90 -6.83
CA ASP A 191 6.47 17.15 -7.51
C ASP A 191 5.69 18.32 -6.91
N ARG A 192 6.41 19.36 -6.50
CA ARG A 192 5.84 20.65 -6.07
C ARG A 192 5.55 21.50 -7.30
N PHE A 193 4.37 22.10 -7.37
CA PHE A 193 4.03 23.05 -8.42
C PHE A 193 3.52 24.37 -7.82
N ASP A 194 3.85 25.46 -8.49
CA ASP A 194 3.56 26.83 -8.06
C ASP A 194 2.97 27.61 -9.24
N PRO A 195 1.63 27.66 -9.36
CA PRO A 195 0.96 28.17 -10.55
C PRO A 195 0.83 29.70 -10.57
N GLU A 196 1.81 30.46 -10.04
CA GLU A 196 1.77 31.93 -10.11
C GLU A 196 1.86 32.43 -11.55
N GLY A 197 0.86 33.21 -11.98
CA GLY A 197 0.79 33.75 -13.33
C GLY A 197 0.24 32.76 -14.38
N GLU A 198 -0.10 31.53 -14.00
CA GLU A 198 -0.72 30.56 -14.89
C GLU A 198 -2.25 30.70 -14.93
N LYS A 199 -2.88 30.16 -15.98
CA LYS A 199 -4.34 30.08 -16.06
C LYS A 199 -4.87 29.12 -15.00
N PHE A 200 -5.99 29.49 -14.39
CA PHE A 200 -6.63 28.67 -13.36
C PHE A 200 -7.11 27.32 -13.93
N ASN A 201 -6.66 26.21 -13.34
CA ASN A 201 -7.11 24.86 -13.67
C ASN A 201 -7.83 24.23 -12.47
N PRO A 202 -9.16 23.99 -12.54
CA PRO A 202 -9.94 23.42 -11.44
C PRO A 202 -9.47 22.02 -10.98
N ASN A 203 -8.76 21.27 -11.82
CA ASN A 203 -8.27 19.94 -11.46
C ASN A 203 -7.08 19.99 -10.51
N GLU A 204 -6.31 21.09 -10.54
CA GLU A 204 -5.03 21.21 -9.85
C GLU A 204 -5.02 22.35 -8.83
N HIS A 205 -5.91 23.34 -8.98
CA HIS A 205 -5.94 24.58 -8.20
C HIS A 205 -7.26 24.72 -7.43
N GLU A 206 -7.17 25.19 -6.19
CA GLU A 206 -8.29 25.56 -5.33
C GLU A 206 -8.32 27.09 -5.20
N ALA A 207 -9.34 27.74 -5.79
CA ALA A 207 -9.50 29.18 -5.72
C ALA A 207 -10.06 29.60 -4.35
N THR A 208 -9.23 30.17 -3.48
CA THR A 208 -9.65 30.59 -2.13
C THR A 208 -10.32 31.97 -2.13
N PHE A 209 -9.91 32.87 -3.03
CA PHE A 209 -10.48 34.21 -3.15
C PHE A 209 -10.30 34.76 -4.57
N MET A 210 -11.14 35.75 -4.91
CA MET A 210 -11.09 36.47 -6.18
C MET A 210 -10.89 37.95 -5.92
N THR A 211 -9.94 38.57 -6.61
CA THR A 211 -9.64 40.00 -6.46
C THR A 211 -9.66 40.70 -7.82
N PRO A 212 -10.36 41.85 -7.96
CA PRO A 212 -10.27 42.66 -9.15
C PRO A 212 -8.91 43.34 -9.23
N MET A 213 -8.13 43.02 -10.26
CA MET A 213 -6.80 43.60 -10.51
C MET A 213 -6.75 44.18 -11.92
N PRO A 214 -6.62 45.51 -12.08
CA PRO A 214 -6.51 46.12 -13.40
C PRO A 214 -5.18 45.72 -14.05
N GLY A 215 -5.24 45.15 -15.26
CA GLY A 215 -4.06 44.83 -16.08
C GLY A 215 -3.58 43.37 -16.05
N LYS A 216 -4.28 42.45 -15.38
CA LYS A 216 -4.03 40.99 -15.53
C LYS A 216 -5.20 40.31 -16.24
N GLU A 217 -4.91 39.23 -16.96
CA GLU A 217 -5.93 38.42 -17.64
C GLU A 217 -6.93 37.81 -16.65
N ASP A 218 -8.21 37.78 -17.03
CA ASP A 218 -9.27 37.15 -16.24
C ASP A 218 -9.00 35.65 -16.06
N ASN A 219 -9.41 35.09 -14.92
CA ASN A 219 -9.18 33.68 -14.55
C ASN A 219 -7.70 33.26 -14.49
N THR A 220 -6.79 34.21 -14.27
CA THR A 220 -5.37 33.94 -14.04
C THR A 220 -5.08 33.89 -12.54
N VAL A 221 -4.18 32.99 -12.13
CA VAL A 221 -3.69 32.93 -10.76
C VAL A 221 -2.78 34.13 -10.50
N PHE A 222 -3.20 35.00 -9.59
CA PHE A 222 -2.42 36.17 -9.18
C PHE A 222 -1.41 35.85 -8.09
N HIS A 223 -1.84 35.06 -7.10
CA HIS A 223 -1.06 34.81 -5.89
C HIS A 223 -1.31 33.38 -5.39
N VAL A 224 -0.26 32.68 -4.98
CA VAL A 224 -0.34 31.34 -4.41
C VAL A 224 -0.16 31.45 -2.90
N GLN A 225 -1.21 31.13 -2.14
CA GLN A 225 -1.15 31.08 -0.67
C GLN A 225 -0.48 29.81 -0.17
N GLN A 226 -0.74 28.70 -0.86
CA GLN A 226 -0.24 27.38 -0.49
C GLN A 226 0.08 26.61 -1.77
N LYS A 227 1.33 26.19 -1.92
CA LYS A 227 1.80 25.49 -3.11
C LYS A 227 1.19 24.09 -3.20
N GLY A 228 1.01 23.61 -4.43
CA GLY A 228 0.40 22.31 -4.72
C GLY A 228 1.44 21.20 -4.84
N TYR A 229 0.98 19.95 -4.67
CA TYR A 229 1.83 18.76 -4.81
C TYR A 229 1.15 17.68 -5.65
N LYS A 230 1.91 17.06 -6.55
CA LYS A 230 1.50 15.91 -7.35
C LYS A 230 2.35 14.70 -6.98
N LEU A 231 1.72 13.54 -6.83
CA LEU A 231 2.40 12.26 -6.63
C LEU A 231 2.19 11.42 -7.89
N ASN A 232 3.26 11.09 -8.62
CA ASN A 232 3.20 10.25 -9.82
C ASN A 232 2.11 10.69 -10.83
N GLY A 233 1.97 12.02 -11.04
CA GLY A 233 0.97 12.62 -11.94
C GLY A 233 -0.43 12.80 -11.35
N ARG A 234 -0.74 12.27 -10.16
CA ARG A 234 -2.00 12.50 -9.45
C ARG A 234 -1.86 13.66 -8.47
N VAL A 235 -2.84 14.57 -8.43
CA VAL A 235 -2.86 15.66 -7.44
C VAL A 235 -3.02 15.07 -6.04
N LEU A 236 -2.01 15.27 -5.19
CA LEU A 236 -2.05 14.93 -3.77
C LEU A 236 -2.77 16.03 -2.98
N ARG A 237 -2.41 17.27 -3.30
CA ARG A 237 -2.99 18.48 -2.73
C ARG A 237 -3.01 19.58 -3.77
N ALA A 238 -4.17 20.20 -3.96
CA ALA A 238 -4.32 21.35 -4.86
C ALA A 238 -3.57 22.57 -4.31
N ALA A 239 -3.09 23.43 -5.20
CA ALA A 239 -2.54 24.72 -4.82
C ALA A 239 -3.68 25.67 -4.43
N LYS A 240 -3.59 26.36 -3.28
CA LYS A 240 -4.55 27.38 -2.89
C LYS A 240 -4.16 28.71 -3.47
N VAL A 241 -5.03 29.26 -4.30
CA VAL A 241 -4.72 30.39 -5.17
C VAL A 241 -5.75 31.51 -5.09
N GLY A 242 -5.27 32.75 -5.25
CA GLY A 242 -6.09 33.91 -5.55
C GLY A 242 -6.22 34.08 -7.05
N VAL A 243 -7.45 34.16 -7.56
CA VAL A 243 -7.74 34.31 -9.00
C VAL A 243 -8.12 35.75 -9.32
N VAL A 244 -7.68 36.27 -10.46
CA VAL A 244 -8.10 37.58 -10.96
C VAL A 244 -9.53 37.46 -11.47
N LYS A 245 -10.38 38.36 -10.98
CA LYS A 245 -11.72 38.57 -11.54
C LYS A 245 -11.69 39.86 -12.34
N SER A 246 -12.07 39.81 -13.62
CA SER A 246 -12.32 41.03 -14.39
C SER A 246 -13.38 41.87 -13.67
N GLN A 247 -13.12 43.18 -13.56
CA GLN A 247 -14.15 44.13 -13.12
C GLN A 247 -15.36 44.10 -14.03
#